data_AF-A0A7K0NYA7-F1
#
_entry.id   AF-A0A7K0NYA7-F1
#
_cell.length_a   1.000
_cell.length_b   1.000
_cell.length_c   1.000
_cell.angle_alpha   90.00
_cell.angle_beta   90.00
_cell.angle_gamma   90.00
#
_symmetry.space_group_name_H-M   'P 1'
#
loop_
_entity.id
_entity.type
_entity.pdbx_description
1 polymer ?
#
loop_
_entity_poly.entity_id
_entity_poly.type
_entity_poly.pdbx_seq_one_letter_code
_entity_poly.pdbx_strand_id
1 'polypeptide(L)'
;VSLPVRMVQLSQTLISGGERDPESPVSVVGVTRLGGEALALDEPWKTKAAIVLSLVAGLNLFLFLFNLIPILPLDGGHVAGALYEGARRTLARMRGKPDPGPVDLTKALPVAYGVSVALIAVSVIVIYADIVKPITLGG
;
A
#
# COMPACT_ATOMS: atom_id res chain seq x y z
N VAL A 1 6.58 -1.13 14.60
CA VAL A 1 7.23 -2.12 13.70
C VAL A 1 7.08 -1.65 12.25
N SER A 2 8.14 -1.67 11.44
CA SER A 2 8.11 -1.14 10.07
C SER A 2 7.49 -2.14 9.08
N LEU A 3 6.81 -1.63 8.04
CA LEU A 3 6.17 -2.45 7.00
C LEU A 3 7.09 -3.52 6.35
N PRO A 4 8.40 -3.26 6.08
CA PRO A 4 9.28 -4.26 5.49
C PRO A 4 9.46 -5.50 6.39
N VAL A 5 9.52 -5.31 7.71
CA VAL A 5 9.69 -6.41 8.66
C VAL A 5 8.46 -7.32 8.66
N ARG A 6 7.26 -6.73 8.62
CA ARG A 6 6.00 -7.48 8.55
C ARG A 6 5.91 -8.30 7.26
N MET A 7 6.41 -7.78 6.13
CA MET A 7 6.45 -8.52 4.85
C MET A 7 7.36 -9.75 4.88
N VAL A 8 8.50 -9.66 5.57
CA VAL A 8 9.42 -10.80 5.74
C VAL A 8 8.82 -11.84 6.68
N GLN A 9 8.19 -11.42 7.77
CA GLN A 9 7.51 -12.33 8.69
C GLN A 9 6.37 -13.08 7.99
N LEU A 10 5.60 -12.37 7.18
CA LEU A 10 4.58 -12.90 6.28
C LEU A 10 5.08 -14.04 5.39
N SER A 11 6.16 -13.79 4.64
CA SER A 11 6.71 -14.79 3.71
C SER A 11 7.28 -15.99 4.46
N GLN A 12 7.94 -15.76 5.60
CA GLN A 12 8.42 -16.83 6.47
C GLN A 12 7.28 -17.70 6.98
N THR A 13 6.19 -17.12 7.47
CA THR A 13 5.01 -17.86 7.97
C THR A 13 4.31 -18.67 6.88
N LEU A 14 4.28 -18.17 5.65
CA LEU A 14 3.72 -18.90 4.51
C LEU A 14 4.54 -20.14 4.16
N ILE A 15 5.86 -20.05 4.25
CA ILE A 15 6.78 -21.15 3.94
C ILE A 15 6.89 -22.15 5.11
N SER A 16 6.94 -21.65 6.35
CA SER A 16 7.13 -22.46 7.55
C SER A 16 5.86 -23.13 8.06
N GLY A 17 4.69 -22.76 7.54
CA GLY A 17 3.42 -23.33 7.96
C GLY A 17 2.86 -22.75 9.26
N GLY A 18 3.47 -21.71 9.86
CA GLY A 18 3.02 -21.08 11.11
C GLY A 18 1.65 -20.39 11.05
N GLU A 19 1.16 -19.98 12.23
CA GLU A 19 -0.09 -19.20 12.39
C GLU A 19 0.03 -17.79 11.82
N ARG A 20 -1.08 -17.31 11.25
CA ARG A 20 -1.17 -16.01 10.59
C ARG A 20 -1.33 -14.92 11.65
N ASP A 21 -0.35 -14.03 11.77
CA ASP A 21 -0.43 -12.87 12.67
C ASP A 21 -1.60 -11.95 12.22
N PRO A 22 -2.54 -11.57 13.11
CA PRO A 22 -3.64 -10.64 12.82
C PRO A 22 -3.19 -9.27 12.31
N GLU A 23 -1.97 -8.83 12.65
CA GLU A 23 -1.40 -7.57 12.16
C GLU A 23 -0.59 -7.76 10.86
N SER A 24 -0.69 -8.92 10.21
CA SER A 24 -0.09 -9.14 8.89
C SER A 24 -0.79 -8.28 7.84
N PRO A 25 -0.04 -7.70 6.89
CA PRO A 25 -0.60 -7.16 5.66
C PRO A 25 -1.67 -8.06 5.01
N VAL A 26 -2.80 -7.45 4.67
CA VAL A 26 -3.97 -8.08 4.03
C VAL A 26 -4.16 -7.48 2.64
N SER A 27 -4.48 -8.32 1.66
CA SER A 27 -4.75 -7.89 0.29
C SER A 27 -6.17 -7.36 0.14
N VAL A 28 -6.43 -6.68 -0.98
CA VAL A 28 -7.78 -6.22 -1.36
C VAL A 28 -8.77 -7.39 -1.38
N VAL A 29 -8.34 -8.59 -1.81
CA VAL A 29 -9.16 -9.80 -1.84
C VAL A 29 -9.55 -10.24 -0.42
N GLY A 30 -8.59 -10.21 0.52
CA GLY A 30 -8.84 -10.49 1.93
C GLY A 30 -9.81 -9.49 2.57
N VAL A 31 -9.65 -8.19 2.29
CA VAL A 31 -10.56 -7.14 2.78
C VAL A 31 -11.99 -7.34 2.29
N THR A 32 -12.19 -7.72 1.02
CA THR A 32 -13.54 -8.02 0.50
C THR A 32 -14.18 -9.20 1.24
N ARG A 33 -13.39 -10.25 1.54
CA ARG A 33 -13.91 -11.41 2.27
C ARG A 33 -14.23 -11.07 3.73
N LEU A 34 -13.34 -10.35 4.42
CA LEU A 34 -13.57 -9.82 5.76
C LEU A 34 -14.81 -8.93 5.83
N GLY A 35 -15.09 -8.13 4.79
CA GLY A 35 -16.31 -7.35 4.69
C GLY A 35 -17.58 -8.22 4.61
N GLY A 36 -17.53 -9.34 3.88
CA GLY A 36 -18.62 -10.32 3.84
C GLY A 36 -18.82 -11.02 5.19
N GLU A 37 -17.74 -11.42 5.85
CA GLU A 37 -17.77 -12.00 7.20
C GLU A 37 -18.37 -11.00 8.22
N ALA A 38 -17.97 -9.72 8.14
CA ALA A 38 -18.48 -8.66 9.01
C ALA A 38 -20.01 -8.47 8.90
N LEU A 39 -20.57 -8.64 7.71
CA LEU A 39 -22.02 -8.58 7.50
C LEU A 39 -22.75 -9.82 8.02
N ALA A 40 -22.09 -10.97 8.03
CA ALA A 40 -22.62 -12.26 8.47
C ALA A 40 -22.57 -12.48 10.00
N LEU A 41 -21.80 -11.67 10.75
CA LEU A 41 -21.73 -11.74 12.22
C LEU A 41 -23.11 -11.59 12.87
N ASP A 42 -23.36 -12.23 14.01
CA ASP A 42 -24.61 -12.04 14.78
C ASP A 42 -24.47 -10.85 15.75
N GLU A 43 -24.21 -9.68 15.20
CA GLU A 43 -23.94 -8.43 15.93
C GLU A 43 -24.99 -7.35 15.64
N PRO A 44 -25.21 -6.39 16.55
CA PRO A 44 -26.09 -5.26 16.31
C PRO A 44 -25.68 -4.50 15.03
N TRP A 45 -26.68 -3.97 14.30
CA TRP A 45 -26.45 -3.29 13.03
C TRP A 45 -25.42 -2.15 13.10
N LYS A 46 -25.36 -1.45 14.24
CA LYS A 46 -24.39 -0.38 14.49
C LYS A 46 -22.95 -0.90 14.51
N THR A 47 -22.72 -2.05 15.13
CA THR A 47 -21.41 -2.71 15.21
C THR A 47 -20.98 -3.16 13.81
N LYS A 48 -21.87 -3.82 13.06
CA LYS A 48 -21.60 -4.22 11.66
C LYS A 48 -21.23 -3.03 10.79
N ALA A 49 -22.01 -1.96 10.87
CA ALA A 49 -21.76 -0.73 10.11
C ALA A 49 -20.39 -0.12 10.47
N ALA A 50 -20.02 -0.11 11.75
CA ALA A 50 -18.70 0.38 12.18
C ALA A 50 -17.55 -0.46 11.63
N ILE A 51 -17.67 -1.80 11.61
CA ILE A 51 -16.67 -2.71 11.04
C ILE A 51 -16.55 -2.52 9.53
N VAL A 52 -17.67 -2.48 8.80
CA VAL A 52 -17.64 -2.27 7.35
C VAL A 52 -17.05 -0.89 7.03
N LEU A 53 -17.41 0.14 7.78
CA LEU A 53 -16.88 1.48 7.59
C LEU A 53 -15.37 1.55 7.87
N SER A 54 -14.87 0.83 8.88
CA SER A 54 -13.43 0.78 9.16
C SER A 54 -12.66 0.05 8.05
N LEU A 55 -13.22 -1.03 7.49
CA LEU A 55 -12.65 -1.73 6.34
C LEU A 55 -12.61 -0.84 5.09
N VAL A 56 -13.69 -0.11 4.80
CA VAL A 56 -13.76 0.83 3.68
C VAL A 56 -12.80 2.01 3.88
N ALA A 57 -12.69 2.54 5.10
CA ALA A 57 -11.73 3.59 5.42
C ALA A 57 -10.28 3.11 5.25
N GLY A 58 -9.96 1.91 5.73
CA GLY A 58 -8.65 1.27 5.55
C GLY A 58 -8.33 1.03 4.09
N LEU A 59 -9.29 0.55 3.30
CA LEU A 59 -9.14 0.38 1.85
C LEU A 59 -8.87 1.71 1.14
N ASN A 60 -9.62 2.77 1.46
CA ASN A 60 -9.40 4.09 0.86
C ASN A 60 -8.03 4.67 1.25
N LEU A 61 -7.62 4.52 2.52
CA LEU A 61 -6.29 4.94 2.94
C LEU A 61 -5.19 4.16 2.21
N PHE A 62 -5.37 2.84 2.02
CA PHE A 62 -4.45 2.03 1.25
C PHE A 62 -4.39 2.48 -0.21
N LEU A 63 -5.52 2.70 -0.88
CA LEU A 63 -5.57 3.21 -2.26
C LEU A 63 -4.91 4.58 -2.37
N PHE A 64 -5.12 5.46 -1.40
CA PHE A 64 -4.45 6.76 -1.33
C PHE A 64 -2.93 6.60 -1.21
N LEU A 65 -2.44 5.78 -0.28
CA LEU A 65 -1.01 5.53 -0.10
C LEU A 65 -0.39 4.82 -1.31
N PHE A 66 -1.11 3.89 -1.92
CA PHE A 66 -0.72 3.21 -3.15
C PHE A 66 -0.60 4.23 -4.28
N ASN A 67 -1.56 5.14 -4.42
CA ASN A 67 -1.51 6.23 -5.40
C ASN A 67 -0.33 7.18 -5.20
N LEU A 68 0.26 7.29 -4.00
CA LEU A 68 1.46 8.10 -3.75
C LEU A 68 2.76 7.41 -4.16
N ILE A 69 2.72 6.12 -4.48
CA ILE A 69 3.91 5.39 -4.92
C ILE A 69 4.32 5.90 -6.32
N PRO A 70 5.62 6.18 -6.55
CA PRO A 70 6.11 6.71 -7.81
C PRO A 70 6.20 5.62 -8.90
N ILE A 71 5.05 5.15 -9.38
CA ILE A 71 4.92 4.24 -10.53
C ILE A 71 3.85 4.76 -11.49
N LEU A 72 4.06 4.66 -12.80
CA LEU A 72 3.03 4.92 -13.82
C LEU A 72 2.00 3.78 -13.73
N PRO A 73 0.72 3.95 -13.34
CA PRO A 73 -0.25 5.05 -13.53
C PRO A 73 -0.72 5.78 -12.24
N LEU A 74 0.03 5.68 -11.15
CA LEU A 74 -0.31 6.21 -9.84
C LEU A 74 0.21 7.65 -9.72
N ASP A 75 -0.69 8.59 -9.36
CA ASP A 75 -0.45 10.04 -9.40
C ASP A 75 0.80 10.52 -8.62
N GLY A 76 1.32 9.69 -7.71
CA GLY A 76 2.54 9.88 -6.94
C GLY A 76 3.78 10.14 -7.79
N GLY A 77 3.84 9.66 -9.04
CA GLY A 77 4.92 10.03 -9.97
C GLY A 77 4.96 11.54 -10.26
N HIS A 78 3.80 12.17 -10.39
CA HIS A 78 3.67 13.62 -10.59
C HIS A 78 3.99 14.38 -9.31
N VAL A 79 3.53 13.89 -8.16
CA VAL A 79 3.80 14.50 -6.85
C VAL A 79 5.30 14.43 -6.52
N ALA A 80 5.95 13.29 -6.73
CA ALA A 80 7.39 13.13 -6.51
C ALA A 80 8.21 14.03 -7.44
N GLY A 81 7.83 14.12 -8.72
CA GLY A 81 8.46 15.03 -9.69
C GLY A 81 8.29 16.50 -9.28
N ALA A 82 7.07 16.91 -8.93
CA ALA A 82 6.76 18.29 -8.53
C ALA A 82 7.42 18.68 -7.20
N LEU A 83 7.50 17.76 -6.22
CA LEU A 83 8.22 17.97 -4.97
C LEU A 83 9.71 18.14 -5.21
N TYR A 84 10.31 17.31 -6.08
CA TYR A 84 11.72 17.40 -6.40
C TYR A 84 12.05 18.70 -7.15
N GLU A 85 11.24 19.06 -8.16
CA GLU A 85 11.39 20.32 -8.89
C GLU A 85 11.18 21.53 -7.97
N GLY A 86 10.12 21.51 -7.15
CA GLY A 86 9.81 22.55 -6.16
C GLY A 86 10.93 22.71 -5.12
N ALA A 87 11.49 21.62 -4.63
CA ALA A 87 12.63 21.64 -3.71
C ALA A 87 13.88 22.23 -4.37
N ARG A 88 14.21 21.80 -5.61
CA ARG A 88 15.38 22.28 -6.35
C ARG A 88 15.26 23.77 -6.69
N ARG A 89 14.07 24.22 -7.06
CA ARG A 89 13.72 25.63 -7.30
C ARG A 89 13.83 26.47 -6.04
N THR A 90 13.31 25.96 -4.92
CA THR A 90 13.40 26.63 -3.62
C THR A 90 14.86 26.75 -3.16
N LEU A 91 15.65 25.68 -3.30
CA LEU A 91 17.08 25.69 -2.98
C LEU A 91 17.86 26.68 -3.87
N ALA A 92 17.53 26.75 -5.17
CA ALA A 92 18.16 27.68 -6.10
C ALA A 92 17.86 29.13 -5.71
N ARG A 93 16.59 29.45 -5.41
CA ARG A 93 16.19 30.78 -4.90
C ARG A 93 16.92 31.13 -3.60
N MET A 94 16.97 30.21 -2.63
CA MET A 94 17.69 30.42 -1.36
C MET A 94 19.19 30.65 -1.56
N ARG A 95 19.77 30.04 -2.60
CA ARG A 95 21.19 30.21 -2.97
C ARG A 95 21.44 31.36 -3.95
N GLY A 96 20.42 32.16 -4.28
CA GLY A 96 20.52 33.26 -5.26
C GLY A 96 20.86 32.80 -6.69
N LYS A 97 20.66 31.52 -7.00
CA LYS A 97 20.94 30.93 -8.32
C LYS A 97 19.70 31.00 -9.22
N PRO A 98 19.88 31.13 -10.55
CA PRO A 98 18.78 31.09 -11.50
C PRO A 98 18.04 29.74 -11.46
N ASP A 99 16.79 29.76 -11.94
CA ASP A 99 15.84 28.65 -11.86
C ASP A 99 16.37 27.40 -12.61
N PRO A 100 16.50 26.23 -11.96
CA PRO A 100 17.17 25.06 -12.52
C PRO A 100 16.44 24.30 -13.65
N GLY A 101 15.26 24.77 -14.07
CA GLY A 101 14.48 24.22 -15.20
C GLY A 101 13.74 22.90 -14.92
N PRO A 102 12.85 22.47 -15.84
CA PRO A 102 12.01 21.28 -15.67
C PRO A 102 12.85 20.00 -15.58
N VAL A 103 12.41 19.06 -14.76
CA VAL A 103 13.10 17.78 -14.59
C VAL A 103 12.61 16.79 -15.64
N ASP A 104 13.55 16.16 -16.32
CA ASP A 104 13.25 15.09 -17.28
C ASP A 104 12.84 13.82 -16.54
N LEU A 105 11.53 13.59 -16.45
CA LEU A 105 10.93 12.43 -15.79
C LEU A 105 11.28 11.09 -16.45
N THR A 106 11.72 11.09 -17.73
CA THR A 106 12.07 9.84 -18.42
C THR A 106 13.24 9.13 -17.75
N LYS A 107 14.14 9.87 -17.09
CA LYS A 107 15.28 9.30 -16.35
C LYS A 107 14.87 8.60 -15.05
N ALA A 108 13.65 8.85 -14.55
CA ALA A 108 13.11 8.18 -13.37
C ALA A 108 12.40 6.86 -13.71
N LEU A 109 12.15 6.58 -14.99
CA LEU A 109 11.46 5.36 -15.45
C LEU A 109 12.11 4.05 -14.95
N PRO A 110 13.45 3.87 -14.96
CA PRO A 110 14.06 2.62 -14.49
C PRO A 110 13.78 2.36 -13.01
N VAL A 111 13.78 3.41 -12.19
CA VAL A 111 13.45 3.33 -10.76
C VAL A 111 11.98 3.00 -10.59
N ALA A 112 11.10 3.68 -11.34
CA ALA A 112 9.67 3.40 -11.32
C ALA A 112 9.39 1.93 -11.65
N TYR A 113 10.00 1.38 -12.71
CA TYR A 113 9.84 -0.04 -13.06
C TYR A 113 10.35 -0.99 -11.97
N GLY A 114 11.51 -0.70 -11.37
CA GLY A 114 12.02 -1.50 -10.25
C GLY A 114 11.04 -1.54 -9.06
N VAL A 115 10.48 -0.39 -8.69
CA VAL A 115 9.48 -0.28 -7.64
C VAL A 115 8.17 -0.98 -8.04
N SER A 116 7.72 -0.85 -9.29
CA SER A 116 6.53 -1.54 -9.80
C SER A 116 6.66 -3.06 -9.67
N VAL A 117 7.79 -3.62 -10.12
CA VAL A 117 8.03 -5.07 -10.06
C VAL A 117 8.05 -5.55 -8.61
N ALA A 118 8.71 -4.82 -7.71
CA ALA A 118 8.75 -5.16 -6.30
C ALA A 118 7.34 -5.16 -5.67
N LEU A 119 6.52 -4.16 -5.99
CA LEU A 119 5.16 -4.08 -5.47
C LEU A 119 4.25 -5.15 -6.02
N ILE A 120 4.34 -5.47 -7.32
CA ILE A 120 3.60 -6.58 -7.92
C ILE A 120 3.98 -7.89 -7.21
N ALA A 121 5.26 -8.14 -6.97
CA ALA A 121 5.71 -9.32 -6.24
C ALA A 121 5.11 -9.39 -4.83
N VAL A 122 5.15 -8.28 -4.09
CA VAL A 122 4.52 -8.16 -2.77
C VAL A 122 3.01 -8.41 -2.84
N SER A 123 2.30 -7.78 -3.77
CA SER A 123 0.86 -7.96 -3.95
C SER A 123 0.50 -9.42 -4.24
N VAL A 124 1.24 -10.09 -5.11
CA VAL A 124 1.03 -11.51 -5.42
C VAL A 124 1.22 -12.37 -4.17
N ILE A 125 2.26 -12.12 -3.37
CA ILE A 125 2.51 -12.86 -2.13
C ILE A 125 1.34 -12.69 -1.15
N VAL A 126 0.86 -11.46 -0.94
CA VAL A 126 -0.22 -11.20 0.02
C VAL A 126 -1.55 -11.77 -0.47
N ILE A 127 -1.86 -11.65 -1.77
CA ILE A 127 -3.07 -12.26 -2.36
C ILE A 127 -3.03 -13.78 -2.19
N TYR A 128 -1.91 -14.41 -2.54
CA TYR A 128 -1.72 -15.85 -2.37
C TYR A 128 -1.90 -16.26 -0.90
N ALA A 129 -1.35 -15.47 0.01
CA ALA A 129 -1.48 -15.70 1.43
C ALA A 129 -2.93 -15.68 1.92
N ASP A 130 -3.73 -14.71 1.46
CA ASP A 130 -5.13 -14.58 1.87
C ASP A 130 -6.03 -15.68 1.28
N ILE A 131 -5.61 -16.29 0.16
CA ILE A 131 -6.29 -17.45 -0.44
C ILE A 131 -5.98 -18.73 0.33
N VAL A 132 -4.71 -18.96 0.69
CA VAL A 132 -4.26 -20.22 1.32
C VAL A 132 -4.45 -20.22 2.83
N LYS A 133 -4.20 -19.08 3.49
CA LYS A 133 -4.28 -18.89 4.95
C LYS A 133 -5.04 -17.61 5.27
N PRO A 134 -6.36 -17.62 5.06
CA PRO A 134 -7.21 -16.46 5.29
C PRO A 134 -7.22 -16.01 6.76
N ILE A 135 -7.15 -14.70 7.00
CA ILE A 135 -7.52 -14.12 8.31
C ILE A 135 -9.04 -14.03 8.39
N THR A 136 -9.65 -14.47 9.49
CA THR A 136 -11.10 -14.45 9.73
C THR A 136 -11.45 -13.55 10.91
N LEU A 137 -12.66 -12.97 10.90
CA LEU A 137 -13.15 -12.17 12.05
C LEU A 137 -13.69 -13.03 13.20
N GLY A 138 -13.96 -14.32 12.95
CA GLY A 138 -14.59 -15.25 13.89
C GLY A 138 -13.65 -16.25 14.57
N GLY A 139 -12.35 -16.22 14.26
CA GLY A 139 -11.38 -17.27 14.62
C GLY A 139 -11.10 -18.25 13.49
#